data_AF-A0A1S8S489-F1
#
_entry.id   AF-A0A1S8S489-F1
#
_cell.length_a   1.000
_cell.length_b   1.000
_cell.length_c   1.000
_cell.angle_alpha   90.00
_cell.angle_beta   90.00
_cell.angle_gamma   90.00
#
_symmetry.space_group_name_H-M   'P 1'
#
loop_
_entity.id
_entity.type
_entity.pdbx_description
1 polymer ?
#
loop_
_entity_poly.entity_id
_entity_poly.type
_entity_poly.pdbx_seq_one_letter_code
_entity_poly.pdbx_strand_id
1 'polypeptide(L)'
;MLDQEVNYVYEIKDNNNDNNSGCFIKSKIKPDDMKKLTFYIQYKYKSIMPNSVLMKNEIKGLLMKCYKVQNICDVDTDDIINLQENFKNYFNKEIGTSIINNFDIYEVKGLIGELRKIVYLTIEMWR
;
A
#
# COMPACT_ATOMS: atom_id res chain seq x y z
N MET A 1 21.07 25.32 9.26
CA MET A 1 19.76 24.74 9.61
C MET A 1 19.88 23.25 9.44
N LEU A 2 19.66 22.45 10.49
CA LEU A 2 19.58 21.00 10.35
C LEU A 2 18.29 20.72 9.57
N ASP A 3 18.40 20.14 8.37
CA ASP A 3 17.26 19.63 7.61
C ASP A 3 16.53 18.62 8.50
N GLN A 4 15.45 19.04 9.15
CA GLN A 4 14.58 18.13 9.86
C GLN A 4 13.97 17.20 8.82
N GLU A 5 14.39 15.93 8.82
CA GLU A 5 13.80 14.92 7.97
C GLU A 5 12.31 14.78 8.31
N VAL A 6 11.46 15.38 7.47
CA VAL A 6 10.01 15.29 7.63
C VAL A 6 9.59 13.85 7.37
N ASN A 7 9.01 13.23 8.38
CA ASN A 7 8.43 11.91 8.29
C ASN A 7 6.94 12.02 8.60
N TYR A 8 6.15 11.24 7.90
CA TYR A 8 4.71 11.14 8.04
C TYR A 8 4.32 9.76 8.59
N VAL A 9 3.27 9.73 9.38
CA VAL A 9 2.67 8.55 9.98
C VAL A 9 1.33 8.26 9.31
N TYR A 10 1.16 7.01 8.88
CA TYR A 10 -0.06 6.55 8.24
C TYR A 10 -0.70 5.41 9.00
N GLU A 11 -2.02 5.42 9.07
CA GLU A 11 -2.79 4.23 9.42
C GLU A 11 -3.37 3.59 8.17
N ILE A 12 -3.14 2.28 7.98
CA ILE A 12 -3.68 1.49 6.88
C ILE A 12 -4.91 0.72 7.36
N LYS A 13 -6.06 0.93 6.72
CA LYS A 13 -7.33 0.28 7.07
C LYS A 13 -7.88 -0.59 5.95
N ASP A 14 -8.51 -1.69 6.36
CA ASP A 14 -9.42 -2.48 5.53
C ASP A 14 -10.86 -2.19 5.94
N ASN A 15 -11.81 -2.15 5.01
CA ASN A 15 -13.24 -1.98 5.31
C ASN A 15 -13.85 -3.09 6.18
N ASN A 16 -13.18 -4.24 6.35
CA ASN A 16 -13.79 -5.49 6.81
C ASN A 16 -13.20 -6.07 8.10
N ASN A 17 -12.60 -5.29 9.01
CA ASN A 17 -12.16 -5.84 10.29
C ASN A 17 -12.35 -4.87 11.47
N ASP A 18 -13.30 -5.20 12.35
CA ASP A 18 -13.54 -4.60 13.68
C ASP A 18 -12.41 -4.87 14.69
N ASN A 19 -11.37 -5.62 14.30
CA ASN A 19 -10.22 -5.84 15.15
C ASN A 19 -9.33 -4.58 15.19
N ASN A 20 -9.60 -3.79 16.24
CA ASN A 20 -8.99 -2.54 16.73
C ASN A 20 -7.45 -2.47 16.81
N SER A 21 -6.70 -3.44 16.31
CA SER A 21 -5.24 -3.29 16.19
C SER A 21 -4.93 -2.41 14.98
N GLY A 22 -4.62 -1.14 15.24
CA GLY A 22 -4.20 -0.18 14.22
C GLY A 22 -2.97 -0.69 13.45
N CYS A 23 -2.93 -0.42 12.15
CA CYS A 23 -1.83 -0.81 11.26
C CYS A 23 -1.06 0.44 10.86
N PHE A 24 -0.03 0.77 11.65
CA PHE A 24 0.69 2.02 11.49
C PHE A 24 2.02 1.85 10.77
N ILE A 25 2.34 2.81 9.92
CA ILE A 25 3.61 2.91 9.22
C ILE A 25 4.15 4.34 9.23
N LYS A 26 5.47 4.48 9.19
CA LYS A 26 6.18 5.77 9.08
C LYS A 26 6.98 5.82 7.79
N SER A 27 6.90 6.94 7.07
CA SER A 27 7.61 7.13 5.81
C SER A 27 7.97 8.60 5.55
N LYS A 28 8.96 8.83 4.68
CA LYS A 28 9.28 10.16 4.12
C LYS A 28 8.42 10.50 2.89
N ILE A 29 7.69 9.53 2.37
CA ILE A 29 6.76 9.72 1.25
C ILE A 29 5.62 10.61 1.73
N LYS A 30 5.20 11.60 0.93
CA LYS A 30 4.10 12.49 1.28
C LYS A 30 2.74 11.78 1.21
N PRO A 31 1.71 12.26 1.93
CA PRO A 31 0.40 11.58 1.98
C PRO A 31 -0.22 11.27 0.62
N ASP A 32 -0.28 12.24 -0.29
CA ASP A 32 -0.83 12.02 -1.64
C ASP A 32 -0.05 10.99 -2.44
N ASP A 33 1.28 10.99 -2.34
CA ASP A 33 2.13 10.05 -3.06
C ASP A 33 2.05 8.64 -2.45
N MET A 34 1.83 8.54 -1.14
CA MET A 34 1.58 7.27 -0.46
C MET A 34 0.23 6.66 -0.91
N LYS A 35 -0.82 7.48 -1.07
CA LYS A 35 -2.13 7.05 -1.59
C LYS A 35 -2.01 6.54 -3.03
N LYS A 36 -1.31 7.26 -3.91
CA LYS A 36 -1.04 6.84 -5.29
C LYS A 36 -0.21 5.56 -5.36
N LEU A 37 0.84 5.46 -4.54
CA LEU A 37 1.67 4.27 -4.43
C LEU A 37 0.86 3.05 -3.98
N THR A 38 0.03 3.22 -2.95
CA THR A 38 -0.85 2.16 -2.45
C THR A 38 -1.81 1.70 -3.54
N PHE A 39 -2.41 2.63 -4.29
CA PHE A 39 -3.24 2.30 -5.45
C PHE A 39 -2.46 1.52 -6.51
N TYR A 40 -1.25 1.96 -6.86
CA TYR A 40 -0.41 1.28 -7.85
C TYR A 40 -0.14 -0.18 -7.46
N ILE A 41 0.26 -0.42 -6.20
CA ILE A 41 0.51 -1.77 -5.67
C ILE A 41 -0.75 -2.64 -5.79
N GLN A 42 -1.91 -2.12 -5.37
CA GLN A 42 -3.19 -2.84 -5.46
C GLN A 42 -3.58 -3.14 -6.91
N TYR A 43 -3.40 -2.18 -7.83
CA TYR A 43 -3.68 -2.36 -9.25
C TYR A 43 -2.79 -3.45 -9.83
N LYS A 44 -1.49 -3.40 -9.54
CA LYS A 44 -0.53 -4.39 -10.00
C LYS A 44 -0.85 -5.77 -9.46
N TYR A 45 -1.24 -5.89 -8.20
CA TYR A 45 -1.69 -7.17 -7.65
C TYR A 45 -2.93 -7.71 -8.37
N LYS A 46 -3.94 -6.86 -8.62
CA LYS A 46 -5.14 -7.24 -9.38
C LYS A 46 -4.82 -7.73 -10.79
N SER A 47 -3.76 -7.22 -11.43
CA SER A 47 -3.33 -7.73 -12.74
C SER A 47 -2.81 -9.18 -12.70
N ILE A 48 -2.39 -9.65 -11.51
CA ILE A 48 -1.88 -11.01 -11.28
C ILE A 48 -3.00 -11.92 -10.74
N MET A 49 -3.81 -11.42 -9.81
CA MET A 49 -4.91 -12.17 -9.17
C MET A 49 -6.20 -11.32 -9.15
N PRO A 50 -6.96 -11.27 -10.26
CA PRO A 50 -8.06 -10.31 -10.46
C PRO A 50 -9.19 -10.34 -9.42
N ASN A 51 -9.43 -11.53 -8.85
CA ASN A 51 -10.52 -11.77 -7.89
C ASN A 51 -10.07 -11.64 -6.42
N SER A 52 -8.81 -11.29 -6.18
CA SER A 52 -8.26 -11.11 -4.83
C SER A 52 -7.95 -9.64 -4.54
N VAL A 53 -7.92 -9.29 -3.26
CA VAL A 53 -7.57 -7.97 -2.75
C VAL A 53 -6.48 -8.12 -1.69
N LEU A 54 -5.54 -7.17 -1.67
CA LEU A 54 -4.53 -7.13 -0.62
C LEU A 54 -5.15 -6.63 0.69
N MET A 55 -4.82 -7.30 1.78
CA MET A 55 -5.16 -6.90 3.15
C MET A 55 -4.16 -5.87 3.70
N LYS A 56 -4.54 -5.14 4.76
CA LYS A 56 -3.69 -4.12 5.40
C LYS A 56 -2.29 -4.59 5.76
N ASN A 57 -2.15 -5.83 6.26
CA ASN A 57 -0.86 -6.41 6.63
C ASN A 57 0.01 -6.74 5.41
N GLU A 58 -0.60 -7.12 4.29
CA GLU A 58 0.11 -7.42 3.04
C GLU A 58 0.63 -6.12 2.41
N ILE A 59 -0.20 -5.08 2.35
CA ILE A 59 0.23 -3.75 1.91
C ILE A 59 1.37 -3.23 2.80
N LYS A 60 1.21 -3.28 4.12
CA LYS A 60 2.28 -2.90 5.06
C LYS A 60 3.57 -3.67 4.79
N GLY A 61 3.49 -4.99 4.63
CA GLY A 61 4.65 -5.83 4.34
C GLY A 61 5.35 -5.44 3.03
N LEU A 62 4.58 -5.16 1.98
CA LEU A 62 5.10 -4.70 0.68
C LEU A 62 5.78 -3.33 0.80
N LEU A 63 5.13 -2.38 1.48
CA LEU A 63 5.68 -1.05 1.74
C LEU A 63 7.01 -1.12 2.51
N MET A 64 7.08 -1.95 3.55
CA MET A 64 8.29 -2.12 4.34
C MET A 64 9.43 -2.76 3.52
N LYS A 65 9.13 -3.84 2.79
CA LYS A 65 10.15 -4.59 2.04
C LYS A 65 10.66 -3.85 0.80
N CYS A 66 9.79 -3.09 0.13
CA CYS A 66 10.09 -2.53 -1.18
C CYS A 66 10.33 -1.02 -1.15
N TYR A 67 9.75 -0.29 -0.18
CA TYR A 67 9.70 1.18 -0.20
C TYR A 67 10.32 1.85 1.04
N LYS A 68 11.12 1.10 1.81
CA LYS A 68 11.84 1.59 3.01
C LYS A 68 10.91 2.25 4.05
N VAL A 69 9.66 1.81 4.08
CA VAL A 69 8.68 2.23 5.08
C VAL A 69 8.94 1.50 6.40
N GLN A 70 8.76 2.18 7.53
CA GLN A 70 9.00 1.61 8.85
C GLN A 70 7.67 1.23 9.52
N ASN A 71 7.66 0.12 10.25
CA ASN A 71 6.57 -0.22 11.16
C ASN A 71 6.72 0.59 12.45
N ILE A 72 5.60 1.07 12.99
CA ILE A 72 5.55 1.79 14.27
C ILE A 72 4.33 1.31 15.09
N CYS A 73 4.29 1.68 16.36
CA CYS A 73 3.19 1.38 17.28
C CYS A 73 2.49 2.67 17.72
N ASP A 74 1.16 2.60 17.79
CA ASP A 74 0.21 3.52 18.45
C ASP A 74 0.71 4.96 18.67
N VAL A 75 0.58 5.78 17.64
CA VAL A 75 0.94 7.21 17.61
C VAL A 75 -0.10 7.99 16.80
N ASP A 76 -0.16 9.30 17.03
CA ASP A 76 -0.95 10.22 16.22
C ASP A 76 -0.62 10.05 14.73
N THR A 77 -1.68 9.96 13.92
CA THR A 77 -1.59 9.71 12.48
C THR A 77 -1.72 11.00 11.70
N ASP A 78 -0.83 11.23 10.73
CA ASP A 78 -0.96 12.35 9.80
C ASP A 78 -2.06 12.11 8.77
N ASP A 79 -2.26 10.85 8.35
CA ASP A 79 -3.28 10.50 7.35
C ASP A 79 -3.73 9.04 7.50
N ILE A 80 -4.94 8.76 7.00
CA ILE A 80 -5.56 7.42 7.02
C ILE A 80 -5.74 6.95 5.58
N ILE A 81 -5.22 5.76 5.28
CA ILE A 81 -5.34 5.11 3.98
C ILE A 81 -6.30 3.92 4.11
N ASN A 82 -7.57 4.16 3.80
CA ASN A 82 -8.56 3.11 3.61
C ASN A 82 -8.33 2.44 2.25
N LEU A 83 -7.93 1.16 2.25
CA LEU A 83 -7.51 0.46 1.04
C LEU A 83 -8.60 0.38 -0.03
N GLN A 84 -9.87 0.17 0.35
CA GLN A 84 -10.98 0.02 -0.58
C GLN A 84 -11.41 1.37 -1.14
N GLU A 85 -11.54 2.40 -0.30
CA GLU A 85 -11.87 3.75 -0.72
C GLU A 85 -10.77 4.35 -1.58
N ASN A 86 -9.50 4.19 -1.17
CA ASN A 86 -8.34 4.62 -1.93
C ASN A 86 -8.35 4.00 -3.33
N PHE A 87 -8.58 2.69 -3.44
CA PHE A 87 -8.66 2.04 -4.73
C PHE A 87 -9.80 2.59 -5.60
N LYS A 88 -11.01 2.74 -5.05
CA LYS A 88 -12.16 3.33 -5.77
C LYS A 88 -11.90 4.78 -6.19
N ASN A 89 -11.12 5.52 -5.43
CA ASN A 89 -10.82 6.93 -5.72
C ASN A 89 -9.98 7.11 -6.98
N TYR A 90 -9.19 6.11 -7.39
CA TYR A 90 -8.35 6.17 -8.58
C TYR A 90 -8.78 5.21 -9.69
N PHE A 91 -9.41 4.08 -9.38
CA PHE A 91 -9.75 3.05 -10.36
C PHE A 91 -10.69 3.58 -11.46
N ASN A 92 -10.34 3.33 -12.72
CA ASN A 92 -11.04 3.83 -13.92
C ASN A 92 -11.21 5.36 -13.98
N LYS A 93 -10.40 6.12 -13.23
CA LYS A 93 -10.34 7.58 -13.32
C LYS A 93 -9.07 8.01 -14.04
N GLU A 94 -9.10 9.19 -14.64
CA GLU A 94 -7.95 9.79 -15.35
C GLU A 94 -6.69 9.82 -14.48
N ILE A 95 -6.84 10.22 -13.21
CA ILE A 95 -5.72 10.23 -12.25
C ILE A 95 -5.14 8.83 -12.06
N GLY A 96 -5.98 7.80 -11.96
CA GLY A 96 -5.54 6.40 -11.87
C GLY A 96 -4.81 5.95 -13.12
N THR A 97 -5.32 6.27 -14.30
CA THR A 97 -4.67 5.99 -15.58
C THR A 97 -3.29 6.66 -15.65
N SER A 98 -3.18 7.92 -15.21
CA SER A 98 -1.91 8.63 -15.12
C SER A 98 -0.91 7.95 -14.18
N ILE A 99 -1.37 7.46 -13.01
CA ILE A 99 -0.53 6.69 -12.08
C ILE A 99 0.00 5.40 -12.74
N ILE A 100 -0.87 4.66 -13.43
CA ILE A 100 -0.51 3.40 -14.10
C ILE A 100 0.46 3.63 -15.26
N ASN A 101 0.25 4.68 -16.05
CA ASN A 101 1.10 5.01 -17.18
C ASN A 101 2.48 5.51 -16.73
N ASN A 102 2.57 6.17 -15.57
CA ASN A 102 3.83 6.60 -14.97
C ASN A 102 4.38 5.53 -13.99
N PHE A 103 4.34 4.26 -14.40
CA PHE A 103 4.69 3.14 -13.53
C PHE A 103 6.13 3.20 -13.01
N ASP A 104 7.08 3.79 -13.75
CA ASP A 104 8.49 3.89 -13.35
C ASP A 104 8.70 4.62 -12.01
N ILE A 105 7.77 5.48 -11.61
CA ILE A 105 7.82 6.19 -10.31
C ILE A 105 7.60 5.22 -9.15
N TYR A 106 6.74 4.22 -9.36
CA TYR A 106 6.26 3.33 -8.32
C TYR A 106 6.90 1.93 -8.41
N GLU A 107 7.35 1.53 -9.59
CA GLU A 107 7.96 0.23 -9.80
C GLU A 107 9.35 0.17 -9.21
N VAL A 108 9.56 -0.78 -8.29
CA VAL A 108 10.87 -1.02 -7.66
C VAL A 108 11.27 -2.48 -7.78
N LYS A 109 12.57 -2.73 -7.83
CA LYS A 109 13.13 -4.08 -7.90
C LYS A 109 12.62 -4.89 -6.70
N GLY A 110 12.01 -6.03 -6.98
CA GLY A 110 11.51 -6.97 -5.97
C GLY A 110 10.00 -6.93 -5.73
N LEU A 111 9.30 -5.83 -6.10
CA LEU A 111 7.85 -5.72 -5.90
C LEU A 111 7.09 -6.88 -6.52
N ILE A 112 7.32 -7.15 -7.81
CA ILE A 112 6.64 -8.24 -8.52
C ILE A 112 6.90 -9.62 -7.88
N GLY A 113 8.10 -9.82 -7.31
CA GLY A 113 8.47 -11.04 -6.62
C GLY A 113 7.69 -11.21 -5.31
N GLU A 114 7.58 -10.14 -4.52
CA GLU A 114 6.80 -10.17 -3.27
C GLU A 114 5.30 -10.33 -3.53
N LEU A 115 4.75 -9.69 -4.57
CA LEU A 115 3.35 -9.89 -4.97
C LEU A 115 3.07 -11.35 -5.35
N ARG A 116 3.97 -11.99 -6.12
CA ARG A 116 3.82 -13.41 -6.48
C ARG A 116 3.90 -14.35 -5.28
N LYS A 117 4.69 -14.03 -4.26
CA LYS A 117 4.72 -14.81 -3.00
C LYS A 117 3.36 -14.77 -2.29
N ILE A 118 2.71 -13.61 -2.25
CA ILE A 118 1.36 -13.48 -1.68
C ILE A 118 0.34 -14.32 -2.45
N VAL A 119 0.39 -14.28 -3.79
CA VAL A 119 -0.47 -15.12 -4.63
C VAL A 119 -0.27 -16.61 -4.32
N TYR A 120 0.99 -17.06 -4.23
CA TYR A 120 1.31 -18.45 -3.90
C TYR A 120 0.72 -18.85 -2.54
N LEU A 121 1.00 -18.07 -1.49
CA LEU A 121 0.46 -18.33 -0.15
C LEU A 121 -1.06 -18.35 -0.12
N THR A 122 -1.69 -17.43 -0.86
CA THR A 122 -3.15 -17.40 -0.98
C THR A 122 -3.64 -18.72 -1.56
N ILE A 123 -3.15 -19.14 -2.73
CA ILE A 123 -3.58 -20.37 -3.41
C ILE A 123 -3.39 -21.61 -2.53
N GLU A 124 -2.25 -21.74 -1.83
CA GLU A 124 -1.99 -22.89 -0.95
C GLU A 124 -2.96 -22.94 0.24
N MET A 125 -3.46 -21.81 0.74
CA MET A 125 -4.47 -21.80 1.81
C MET A 125 -5.86 -22.30 1.36
N TRP A 126 -6.13 -22.40 0.06
CA TRP A 126 -7.40 -22.90 -0.49
C TRP A 126 -7.35 -24.36 -0.92
N ARG A 127 -6.21 -25.05 -0.76
CA ARG A 127 -6.06 -26.48 -1.02
C ARG A 127 -6.28 -27.31 0.25
#